data_AF-A0A2R5FX75-F1
#
_entry.id   AF-A0A2R5FX75-F1
#
_cell.length_a   1.000
_cell.length_b   1.000
_cell.length_c   1.000
_cell.angle_alpha   90.00
_cell.angle_beta   90.00
_cell.angle_gamma   90.00
#
_symmetry.space_group_name_H-M   'P 1'
#
loop_
_entity.id
_entity.type
_entity.pdbx_description
1 polymer ?
#
loop_
_entity_poly.entity_id
_entity_poly.type
_entity_poly.pdbx_seq_one_letter_code
_entity_poly.pdbx_strand_id
1 'polypeptide(L)'
;MNHFDIPSARTWLRFFGWVAVKLIISLVQFCLLLAEKILEFMLWCVKLAHKPMDKIAFVVDHLPYAGVPITIMRQELQAQTIDVPALSTTNEIQFFDFSQFRNEPDKFPHIRVIGKTGVGKTRFTEWLMDLLGGEQFVITPKKKPTDWQNQDIYGYPFNYQECEAKLKDVHFLMHRRYAEMEEGITHNQINFACDEWKLINKNVPSAKEVMKDIIIVARDAKIRLIALAQGENVATWGLEGESDLEECFTTVRFGDFALDYCKGLRNQYRKDSDEFLYYSAVLNELVSQGFRCCMIDRLPAKVPDLSNWQPGNKAVAIGHVNGNYSVVDQLQSQLQAKSQKPQKTTQNQGFQPETAPTDGAISDPKQAVKSAIDAGRSVDWCAKNVPGLPGNYYSARALIEEWMQGTI
;
A
#
# COMPACT_ATOMS: atom_id res chain seq x y z
N MET A 1 -66.16 -16.49 8.61
CA MET A 1 -65.33 -17.65 8.20
C MET A 1 -64.47 -17.17 7.05
N ASN A 2 -63.17 -17.01 7.27
CA ASN A 2 -62.26 -16.51 6.24
C ASN A 2 -62.12 -17.60 5.17
N HIS A 3 -62.57 -17.32 3.95
CA HIS A 3 -62.41 -18.21 2.82
C HIS A 3 -60.91 -18.36 2.53
N PHE A 4 -60.42 -19.59 2.67
CA PHE A 4 -59.05 -19.92 2.37
C PHE A 4 -58.96 -20.20 0.86
N ASP A 5 -58.50 -19.21 0.09
CA ASP A 5 -58.32 -19.38 -1.36
C ASP A 5 -57.08 -20.23 -1.62
N ILE A 6 -57.32 -21.45 -2.08
CA ILE A 6 -56.26 -22.39 -2.47
C ILE A 6 -55.68 -21.90 -3.82
N PRO A 7 -54.33 -21.81 -3.94
CA PRO A 7 -53.71 -21.37 -5.18
C PRO A 7 -54.10 -22.23 -6.38
N SER A 8 -54.29 -21.59 -7.53
CA SER A 8 -54.57 -22.30 -8.78
C SER A 8 -53.44 -23.27 -9.16
N ALA A 9 -53.76 -24.34 -9.88
CA ALA A 9 -52.77 -25.32 -10.35
C ALA A 9 -51.63 -24.68 -11.18
N ARG A 10 -51.92 -23.60 -11.93
CA ARG A 10 -50.91 -22.84 -12.67
C ARG A 10 -49.92 -22.14 -11.76
N THR A 11 -50.38 -21.63 -10.61
CA THR A 11 -49.53 -20.99 -9.60
C THR A 11 -48.59 -22.02 -8.98
N TRP A 12 -49.11 -23.20 -8.65
CA TRP A 12 -48.29 -24.32 -8.15
C TRP A 12 -47.24 -24.76 -9.17
N LEU A 13 -47.60 -24.91 -10.45
CA LEU A 13 -46.66 -25.29 -11.50
C LEU A 13 -45.50 -24.29 -11.64
N ARG A 14 -45.79 -22.98 -11.62
CA ARG A 14 -44.77 -21.93 -11.67
C ARG A 14 -43.85 -21.95 -10.46
N PHE A 15 -44.43 -22.15 -9.27
CA PHE A 15 -43.67 -22.28 -8.03
C PHE A 15 -42.71 -23.47 -8.09
N PHE A 16 -43.20 -24.66 -8.43
CA PHE A 16 -42.36 -25.86 -8.55
C PHE A 16 -41.30 -25.72 -9.66
N GLY A 17 -41.64 -25.08 -10.79
CA GLY A 17 -40.69 -24.78 -11.85
C GLY A 17 -39.55 -23.87 -11.36
N TRP A 18 -39.88 -22.80 -10.64
CA TRP A 18 -38.88 -21.89 -10.07
C TRP A 18 -38.01 -22.57 -9.00
N VAL A 19 -38.60 -23.40 -8.13
CA VAL A 19 -37.85 -24.20 -7.15
C VAL A 19 -36.89 -25.16 -7.87
N ALA A 20 -37.34 -25.85 -8.92
CA ALA A 20 -36.49 -26.77 -9.69
C ALA A 20 -35.31 -26.04 -10.33
N VAL A 21 -35.53 -24.86 -10.95
CA VAL A 21 -34.46 -24.03 -11.52
C VAL A 21 -33.45 -23.62 -10.45
N LYS A 22 -33.91 -23.15 -9.28
CA LYS A 22 -33.01 -22.80 -8.18
C LYS A 22 -32.18 -23.98 -7.68
N LEU A 23 -32.79 -25.17 -7.62
CA LEU A 23 -32.12 -26.38 -7.19
C LEU A 23 -31.03 -26.78 -8.20
N ILE A 24 -31.31 -26.67 -9.50
CA ILE A 24 -30.31 -26.91 -10.56
C ILE A 24 -29.16 -25.91 -10.47
N ILE A 25 -29.44 -24.60 -10.33
CA ILE A 25 -28.39 -23.57 -10.22
C ILE A 25 -27.52 -23.81 -8.97
N SER A 26 -28.15 -24.13 -7.84
CA SER A 26 -27.42 -24.41 -6.59
C SER A 26 -26.52 -25.64 -6.72
N LEU A 27 -27.00 -26.68 -7.42
CA LEU A 27 -26.22 -27.89 -7.69
C LEU A 27 -25.01 -27.57 -8.59
N VAL A 28 -25.20 -26.78 -9.64
CA VAL A 28 -24.09 -26.34 -10.52
C VAL A 28 -23.06 -25.54 -9.72
N GLN A 29 -23.49 -24.59 -8.90
CA GLN A 29 -22.59 -23.79 -8.07
C GLN A 29 -21.82 -24.67 -7.07
N PHE A 30 -22.47 -25.64 -6.45
CA PHE A 30 -21.82 -26.61 -5.58
C PHE A 30 -20.76 -27.45 -6.31
N CYS A 31 -21.06 -27.93 -7.51
CA CYS A 31 -20.10 -28.68 -8.34
C CYS A 31 -18.88 -27.83 -8.72
N LEU A 32 -19.07 -26.54 -9.04
CA LEU A 32 -17.97 -25.62 -9.34
C LEU A 32 -17.07 -25.37 -8.12
N LEU A 33 -17.66 -25.12 -6.95
CA LEU A 33 -16.90 -24.96 -5.70
C LEU A 33 -16.14 -26.23 -5.32
N LEU A 34 -16.73 -27.40 -5.54
CA LEU A 34 -16.06 -28.68 -5.31
C LEU A 34 -14.87 -28.86 -6.26
N ALA A 35 -15.02 -28.52 -7.54
CA ALA A 35 -13.94 -28.56 -8.51
C ALA A 35 -12.79 -27.59 -8.14
N GLU A 36 -13.12 -26.38 -7.71
CA GLU A 36 -12.14 -25.40 -7.21
C GLU A 36 -11.32 -25.97 -6.04
N LYS A 37 -11.98 -26.56 -5.04
CA LYS A 37 -11.30 -27.14 -3.87
C LYS A 37 -10.45 -28.36 -4.23
N ILE A 38 -10.88 -29.17 -5.20
CA ILE A 38 -10.07 -30.28 -5.73
C ILE A 38 -8.81 -29.74 -6.42
N LEU A 39 -8.92 -28.68 -7.22
CA LEU A 39 -7.76 -28.05 -7.88
C LEU A 39 -6.78 -27.44 -6.89
N GLU A 40 -7.28 -26.73 -5.87
CA GLU A 40 -6.43 -26.20 -4.77
C GLU A 40 -5.69 -27.33 -4.04
N PHE A 41 -6.37 -28.44 -3.75
CA PHE A 41 -5.79 -29.61 -3.12
C PHE A 41 -4.70 -30.25 -4.01
N MET A 42 -4.96 -30.40 -5.31
CA MET A 42 -3.98 -30.91 -6.26
C MET A 42 -2.74 -30.01 -6.35
N LEU A 43 -2.93 -28.68 -6.39
CA LEU A 43 -1.84 -27.71 -6.37
C LEU A 43 -1.02 -27.81 -5.07
N TRP A 44 -1.69 -28.00 -3.94
CA TRP A 44 -1.03 -28.23 -2.66
C TRP A 44 -0.20 -29.53 -2.66
N CYS A 45 -0.73 -30.63 -3.20
CA CYS A 45 0.00 -31.89 -3.36
C CYS A 45 1.26 -31.72 -4.22
N VAL A 46 1.17 -30.98 -5.33
CA VAL A 46 2.34 -30.66 -6.18
C VAL A 46 3.39 -29.87 -5.40
N LYS A 47 2.97 -28.83 -4.65
CA LYS A 47 3.87 -28.05 -3.80
C LYS A 47 4.52 -28.89 -2.69
N LEU A 48 3.79 -29.85 -2.13
CA LEU A 48 4.31 -30.77 -1.13
C LEU A 48 5.36 -31.71 -1.71
N ALA A 49 5.19 -32.17 -2.96
CA ALA A 49 6.15 -33.02 -3.66
C ALA A 49 7.42 -32.27 -4.13
N HIS A 50 7.34 -30.96 -4.37
CA HIS A 50 8.50 -30.17 -4.80
C HIS A 50 9.61 -30.12 -3.74
N LYS A 51 9.25 -29.91 -2.46
CA LYS A 51 10.21 -29.80 -1.35
C LYS A 51 11.14 -31.01 -1.17
N PRO A 52 10.66 -32.27 -1.18
CA PRO A 52 11.55 -33.43 -1.10
C PRO A 52 12.35 -33.62 -2.39
N MET A 53 11.78 -33.30 -3.56
CA MET A 53 12.49 -33.40 -4.84
C MET A 53 13.69 -32.46 -4.92
N ASP A 54 13.58 -31.23 -4.41
CA ASP A 54 14.72 -30.30 -4.31
C ASP A 54 15.85 -30.87 -3.44
N LYS A 55 15.50 -31.57 -2.35
CA LYS A 55 16.50 -32.24 -1.49
C LYS A 55 17.14 -33.44 -2.16
N ILE A 56 16.36 -34.23 -2.90
CA ILE A 56 16.87 -35.37 -3.66
C ILE A 56 17.79 -34.88 -4.78
N ALA A 57 17.37 -33.88 -5.54
CA ALA A 57 18.20 -33.24 -6.57
C ALA A 57 19.51 -32.72 -5.97
N PHE A 58 19.44 -32.03 -4.82
CA PHE A 58 20.63 -31.61 -4.08
C PHE A 58 21.53 -32.81 -3.72
N VAL A 59 21.00 -33.90 -3.18
CA VAL A 59 21.80 -35.09 -2.84
C VAL A 59 22.41 -35.75 -4.08
N VAL A 60 21.67 -35.83 -5.18
CA VAL A 60 22.15 -36.38 -6.47
C VAL A 60 23.26 -35.53 -7.07
N ASP A 61 23.13 -34.20 -7.02
CA ASP A 61 24.18 -33.28 -7.49
C ASP A 61 25.46 -33.37 -6.64
N HIS A 62 25.35 -33.77 -5.37
CA HIS A 62 26.47 -33.90 -4.45
C HIS A 62 27.01 -35.33 -4.29
N LEU A 63 26.35 -36.32 -4.89
CA LEU A 63 26.75 -37.73 -4.89
C LEU A 63 28.14 -37.99 -5.50
N PRO A 64 28.58 -37.30 -6.57
CA PRO A 64 29.96 -37.41 -7.09
C PRO A 64 31.04 -36.96 -6.11
N TYR A 65 30.64 -36.24 -5.05
CA TYR A 65 31.52 -35.60 -4.08
C TYR A 65 31.43 -36.22 -2.69
N ALA A 66 30.56 -37.20 -2.50
CA ALA A 66 30.38 -37.89 -1.22
C ALA A 66 31.62 -38.74 -0.90
N GLY A 67 32.37 -38.33 0.13
CA GLY A 67 33.57 -39.02 0.61
C GLY A 67 34.88 -38.23 0.47
N VAL A 68 34.84 -37.06 -0.18
CA VAL A 68 35.99 -36.14 -0.20
C VAL A 68 35.93 -35.24 1.04
N PRO A 69 36.96 -35.23 1.91
CA PRO A 69 37.03 -34.30 3.04
C PRO A 69 36.88 -32.86 2.54
N ILE A 70 36.03 -32.06 3.19
CA ILE A 70 35.75 -30.64 2.83
C ILE A 70 37.04 -29.81 2.70
N THR A 71 38.12 -30.21 3.37
CA THR A 71 39.46 -29.61 3.26
C THR A 71 40.12 -29.80 1.90
N ILE A 72 39.91 -30.93 1.21
CA ILE A 72 40.49 -31.21 -0.11
C ILE A 72 39.69 -30.48 -1.21
N MET A 73 38.36 -30.39 -1.07
CA MET A 73 37.53 -29.61 -1.99
C MET A 73 37.89 -28.12 -2.02
N ARG A 74 38.24 -27.52 -0.88
CA ARG A 74 38.66 -26.10 -0.85
C ARG A 74 40.01 -25.87 -1.53
N GLN A 75 40.86 -26.90 -1.58
CA GLN A 75 42.20 -26.81 -2.17
C GLN A 75 42.20 -27.15 -3.67
N GLU A 76 41.28 -27.99 -4.15
CA GLU A 76 41.10 -28.28 -5.58
C GLU A 76 40.24 -27.22 -6.31
N LEU A 77 39.28 -26.58 -5.63
CA LEU A 77 38.56 -25.41 -6.20
C LEU A 77 39.46 -24.19 -6.43
N GLN A 78 40.64 -24.14 -5.81
CA GLN A 78 41.65 -23.11 -6.05
C GLN A 78 42.65 -23.48 -7.16
N ALA A 79 42.64 -24.72 -7.67
CA ALA A 79 43.68 -25.23 -8.57
C ALA A 79 43.19 -25.71 -9.95
N GLN A 80 41.88 -25.74 -10.22
CA GLN A 80 41.36 -26.00 -11.56
C GLN A 80 40.78 -24.73 -12.18
N THR A 81 41.64 -23.94 -12.80
CA THR A 81 41.26 -23.06 -13.92
C THR A 81 40.79 -23.95 -15.06
N ILE A 82 39.49 -24.25 -15.07
CA ILE A 82 38.80 -24.68 -16.28
C ILE A 82 38.89 -23.48 -17.22
N ASP A 83 39.58 -23.64 -18.36
CA ASP A 83 39.45 -22.77 -19.52
C ASP A 83 38.02 -22.85 -20.03
N VAL A 84 37.12 -22.16 -19.32
CA VAL A 84 35.85 -21.73 -19.88
C VAL A 84 36.22 -20.76 -21.00
N PRO A 85 35.81 -20.99 -22.26
CA PRO A 85 36.05 -20.02 -23.31
C PRO A 85 35.51 -18.68 -22.79
N ALA A 86 36.38 -17.69 -22.73
CA ALA A 86 36.07 -16.37 -22.20
C ALA A 86 34.91 -15.77 -23.00
N LEU A 87 33.68 -16.03 -22.53
CA LEU A 87 32.51 -15.25 -22.88
C LEU A 87 32.80 -13.85 -22.36
N SER A 88 33.21 -13.03 -23.32
CA SER A 88 33.69 -11.68 -23.15
C SER A 88 32.51 -10.76 -22.86
N THR A 89 31.94 -10.87 -21.67
CA THR A 89 31.06 -9.88 -21.04
C THR A 89 31.14 -10.06 -19.53
N THR A 90 32.20 -9.52 -18.92
CA THR A 90 32.10 -9.12 -17.50
C THR A 90 31.09 -7.97 -17.46
N ASN A 91 29.79 -8.30 -17.42
CA ASN A 91 28.75 -7.34 -17.11
C ASN A 91 29.03 -6.88 -15.68
N GLU A 92 29.72 -5.74 -15.57
CA GLU A 92 30.06 -5.12 -14.30
C GLU A 92 28.76 -4.93 -13.50
N ILE A 93 28.73 -5.43 -12.28
CA ILE A 93 27.54 -5.33 -11.44
C ILE A 93 27.34 -3.85 -11.09
N GLN A 94 26.27 -3.26 -11.59
CA GLN A 94 25.90 -1.90 -11.25
C GLN A 94 25.22 -1.88 -9.87
N PHE A 95 25.91 -1.32 -8.88
CA PHE A 95 25.32 -1.11 -7.56
C PHE A 95 24.51 0.19 -7.51
N PHE A 96 23.41 0.15 -6.78
CA PHE A 96 22.63 1.34 -6.45
C PHE A 96 23.47 2.29 -5.57
N ASP A 97 23.51 3.57 -5.94
CA ASP A 97 24.13 4.60 -5.14
C ASP A 97 23.07 5.28 -4.26
N PHE A 98 23.17 5.10 -2.95
CA PHE A 98 22.25 5.69 -1.97
C PHE A 98 22.19 7.23 -2.04
N SER A 99 23.22 7.90 -2.56
CA SER A 99 23.20 9.35 -2.75
C SER A 99 22.07 9.80 -3.69
N GLN A 100 21.61 8.92 -4.58
CA GLN A 100 20.49 9.18 -5.50
C GLN A 100 19.19 9.50 -4.76
N PHE A 101 18.95 8.91 -3.57
CA PHE A 101 17.76 9.24 -2.78
C PHE A 101 17.71 10.71 -2.36
N ARG A 102 18.87 11.34 -2.16
CA ARG A 102 19.01 12.75 -1.81
C ARG A 102 19.07 13.64 -3.05
N ASN A 103 19.85 13.24 -4.05
CA ASN A 103 20.16 14.06 -5.22
C ASN A 103 19.04 14.07 -6.26
N GLU A 104 18.23 13.01 -6.31
CA GLU A 104 17.15 12.83 -7.28
C GLU A 104 15.82 12.52 -6.59
N PRO A 105 15.34 13.38 -5.66
CA PRO A 105 14.25 13.03 -4.77
C PRO A 105 12.94 12.73 -5.51
N ASP A 106 12.74 13.36 -6.66
CA ASP A 106 11.54 13.19 -7.50
C ASP A 106 11.48 11.80 -8.17
N LYS A 107 12.60 11.08 -8.33
CA LYS A 107 12.60 9.70 -8.83
C LYS A 107 12.30 8.68 -7.74
N PHE A 108 12.48 9.07 -6.48
CA PHE A 108 12.32 8.19 -5.31
C PHE A 108 11.38 8.86 -4.29
N PRO A 109 10.08 9.04 -4.62
CA PRO A 109 9.17 9.86 -3.84
C PRO A 109 8.86 9.25 -2.47
N HIS A 110 8.63 7.93 -2.41
CA HIS A 110 8.46 7.18 -1.18
C HIS A 110 9.38 5.96 -1.17
N ILE A 111 9.83 5.58 0.03
CA ILE A 111 10.76 4.48 0.21
C ILE A 111 10.10 3.45 1.12
N ARG A 112 10.08 2.20 0.70
CA ARG A 112 9.58 1.08 1.51
C ARG A 112 10.75 0.17 1.86
N VAL A 113 10.98 -0.03 3.15
CA VAL A 113 12.05 -0.88 3.68
C VAL A 113 11.47 -2.21 4.17
N ILE A 114 11.85 -3.30 3.53
CA ILE A 114 11.34 -4.65 3.76
C ILE A 114 12.46 -5.56 4.26
N GLY A 115 12.16 -6.33 5.30
CA GLY A 115 13.11 -7.23 5.92
C GLY A 115 12.51 -7.98 7.10
N LYS A 116 13.08 -9.14 7.43
CA LYS A 116 12.67 -9.90 8.62
C LYS A 116 12.91 -9.10 9.90
N THR A 117 12.31 -9.53 11.01
CA THR A 117 12.61 -8.94 12.31
C THR A 117 14.09 -9.16 12.66
N GLY A 118 14.75 -8.12 13.15
CA GLY A 118 16.16 -8.20 13.59
C GLY A 118 17.22 -8.00 12.51
N VAL A 119 16.86 -7.85 11.23
CA VAL A 119 17.84 -7.63 10.14
C VAL A 119 18.43 -6.21 10.07
N GLY A 120 18.04 -5.34 11.00
CA GLY A 120 18.56 -3.96 11.06
C GLY A 120 17.76 -2.91 10.31
N LYS A 121 16.49 -3.16 9.94
CA LYS A 121 15.63 -2.18 9.23
C LYS A 121 15.63 -0.79 9.86
N THR A 122 15.31 -0.72 11.16
CA THR A 122 15.26 0.54 11.91
C THR A 122 16.61 1.25 11.84
N ARG A 123 17.70 0.53 12.12
CA ARG A 123 19.06 1.08 12.09
C ARG A 123 19.45 1.62 10.71
N PHE A 124 19.12 0.89 9.66
CA PHE A 124 19.31 1.32 8.29
C PHE A 124 18.48 2.57 7.96
N THR A 125 17.21 2.61 8.39
CA THR A 125 16.35 3.76 8.14
C THR A 125 16.86 5.01 8.87
N GLU A 126 17.36 4.90 10.10
CA GLU A 126 17.99 6.03 10.78
C GLU A 126 19.19 6.57 9.99
N TRP A 127 20.07 5.67 9.50
CA TRP A 127 21.21 6.06 8.65
C TRP A 127 20.77 6.68 7.34
N LEU A 128 19.73 6.13 6.71
CA LEU A 128 19.17 6.68 5.47
C LEU A 128 18.59 8.08 5.72
N MET A 129 17.88 8.28 6.83
CA MET A 129 17.38 9.60 7.21
C MET A 129 18.52 10.60 7.36
N ASP A 130 19.60 10.26 8.07
CA ASP A 130 20.79 11.12 8.15
C ASP A 130 21.37 11.47 6.76
N LEU A 131 21.45 10.49 5.86
CA LEU A 131 21.91 10.70 4.49
C LEU A 131 21.01 11.68 3.72
N LEU A 132 19.68 11.57 3.88
CA LEU A 132 18.70 12.41 3.20
C LEU A 132 18.76 13.87 3.67
N GLY A 133 19.00 14.10 4.97
CA GLY A 133 18.94 15.42 5.59
C GLY A 133 17.56 16.07 5.52
N GLY A 134 17.51 17.38 5.75
CA GLY A 134 16.26 18.15 5.77
C GLY A 134 15.45 17.99 7.06
N GLU A 135 14.19 18.38 7.02
CA GLU A 135 13.27 18.21 8.14
C GLU A 135 12.82 16.74 8.24
N GLN A 136 12.89 16.19 9.45
CA GLN A 136 12.73 14.78 9.69
C GLN A 136 11.99 14.48 10.99
N PHE A 137 11.15 13.45 10.95
CA PHE A 137 10.50 12.92 12.15
C PHE A 137 10.05 11.48 11.94
N VAL A 138 9.64 10.83 13.03
CA VAL A 138 9.20 9.45 13.08
C VAL A 138 7.81 9.38 13.70
N ILE A 139 6.91 8.66 13.06
CA ILE A 139 5.62 8.27 13.64
C ILE A 139 5.71 6.81 14.02
N THR A 140 5.68 6.51 15.33
CA THR A 140 5.66 5.14 15.82
C THR A 140 5.03 5.02 17.21
N PRO A 141 4.15 4.03 17.44
CA PRO A 141 3.63 3.74 18.76
C PRO A 141 4.65 3.05 19.67
N LYS A 142 5.72 2.46 19.10
CA LYS A 142 6.64 1.59 19.83
C LYS A 142 8.06 1.68 19.27
N LYS A 143 9.04 1.77 20.15
CA LYS A 143 10.46 1.72 19.81
C LYS A 143 11.28 1.00 20.88
N LYS A 144 12.49 0.54 20.53
CA LYS A 144 13.48 0.14 21.53
C LYS A 144 14.23 1.38 22.06
N PRO A 145 14.87 1.29 23.24
CA PRO A 145 15.65 2.43 23.78
C PRO A 145 16.74 2.95 22.83
N THR A 146 17.31 2.06 22.02
CA THR A 146 18.35 2.38 21.04
C THR A 146 17.83 2.90 19.71
N ASP A 147 16.52 2.82 19.46
CA ASP A 147 15.92 3.17 18.18
C ASP A 147 15.47 4.65 18.18
N TRP A 148 15.56 5.24 16.99
CA TRP A 148 15.17 6.61 16.66
C TRP A 148 15.88 7.64 17.52
N GLN A 149 17.19 7.43 17.74
CA GLN A 149 18.00 8.38 18.48
C GLN A 149 18.13 9.68 17.69
N ASN A 150 18.02 10.82 18.38
CA ASN A 150 18.07 12.17 17.79
C ASN A 150 16.93 12.51 16.82
N GLN A 151 15.86 11.72 16.72
CA GLN A 151 14.70 12.03 15.90
C GLN A 151 13.54 12.56 16.74
N ASP A 152 12.69 13.40 16.14
CA ASP A 152 11.40 13.75 16.74
C ASP A 152 10.43 12.61 16.56
N ILE A 153 9.87 12.10 17.67
CA ILE A 153 9.05 10.90 17.69
C ILE A 153 7.64 11.26 18.13
N TYR A 154 6.67 10.85 17.33
CA TYR A 154 5.25 11.07 17.58
C TYR A 154 4.55 9.72 17.76
N GLY A 155 3.77 9.60 18.83
CA GLY A 155 2.97 8.42 19.14
C GLY A 155 3.58 7.48 20.17
N TYR A 156 4.80 7.74 20.65
CA TYR A 156 5.44 6.92 21.68
C TYR A 156 5.19 7.49 23.09
N PRO A 157 4.87 6.66 24.10
CA PRO A 157 4.59 5.23 24.05
C PRO A 157 3.09 4.94 23.82
N PHE A 158 2.76 4.19 22.76
CA PHE A 158 1.40 3.73 22.41
C PHE A 158 0.32 4.83 22.39
N ASN A 159 0.71 6.07 22.10
CA ASN A 159 -0.15 7.23 21.96
C ASN A 159 -0.72 7.29 20.53
N TYR A 160 -1.76 6.49 20.28
CA TYR A 160 -2.39 6.42 18.96
C TYR A 160 -3.08 7.74 18.56
N GLN A 161 -3.53 8.56 19.51
CA GLN A 161 -4.08 9.88 19.20
C GLN A 161 -3.01 10.81 18.60
N GLU A 162 -1.79 10.78 19.12
CA GLU A 162 -0.69 11.58 18.58
C GLU A 162 -0.23 11.04 17.21
N CYS A 163 -0.24 9.73 16.98
CA CYS A 163 -0.05 9.17 15.65
C CYS A 163 -1.09 9.73 14.66
N GLU A 164 -2.37 9.72 15.04
CA GLU A 164 -3.46 10.22 14.21
C GLU A 164 -3.33 11.71 13.92
N ALA A 165 -3.08 12.52 14.96
CA ALA A 165 -2.89 13.96 14.83
C ALA A 165 -1.72 14.26 13.90
N LYS A 166 -0.57 13.60 14.07
CA LYS A 166 0.59 13.84 13.22
C LYS A 166 0.37 13.41 11.77
N LEU A 167 -0.34 12.31 11.52
CA LEU A 167 -0.73 11.91 10.16
C LEU A 167 -1.64 12.95 9.50
N LYS A 168 -2.61 13.48 10.24
CA LYS A 168 -3.48 14.56 9.76
C LYS A 168 -2.71 15.87 9.52
N ASP A 169 -1.73 16.19 10.36
CA ASP A 169 -0.86 17.35 10.16
C ASP A 169 -0.08 17.24 8.85
N VAL A 170 0.47 16.05 8.55
CA VAL A 170 1.16 15.79 7.28
C VAL A 170 0.21 15.92 6.09
N HIS A 171 -0.98 15.36 6.20
CA HIS A 171 -2.01 15.46 5.16
C HIS A 171 -2.43 16.91 4.91
N PHE A 172 -2.65 17.70 5.96
CA PHE A 172 -2.95 19.13 5.85
C PHE A 172 -1.76 19.91 5.24
N LEU A 173 -0.54 19.62 5.69
CA LEU A 173 0.67 20.26 5.17
C LEU A 173 0.85 20.00 3.67
N MET A 174 0.56 18.78 3.22
CA MET A 174 0.57 18.42 1.80
C MET A 174 -0.37 19.31 0.99
N HIS A 175 -1.65 19.41 1.39
CA HIS A 175 -2.64 20.25 0.71
C HIS A 175 -2.26 21.74 0.72
N ARG A 176 -1.73 22.23 1.85
CA ARG A 176 -1.27 23.61 1.95
C ARG A 176 -0.13 23.89 0.97
N ARG A 177 0.87 23.00 0.88
CA ARG A 177 1.99 23.14 -0.04
C ARG A 177 1.55 23.13 -1.51
N TYR A 178 0.54 22.34 -1.87
CA TYR A 178 -0.01 22.39 -3.23
C TYR A 178 -0.55 23.78 -3.59
N ALA A 179 -1.34 24.40 -2.70
CA ALA A 179 -1.82 25.76 -2.91
C ALA A 179 -0.67 26.78 -2.98
N GLU A 180 0.32 26.66 -2.10
CA GLU A 180 1.51 27.53 -2.08
C GLU A 180 2.36 27.36 -3.37
N MET A 181 2.43 26.15 -3.94
CA MET A 181 3.13 25.86 -5.19
C MET A 181 2.44 26.46 -6.41
N GLU A 182 1.10 26.53 -6.44
CA GLU A 182 0.36 27.26 -7.48
C GLU A 182 0.70 28.76 -7.47
N GLU A 183 1.07 29.29 -6.31
CA GLU A 183 1.56 30.66 -6.12
C GLU A 183 3.07 30.81 -6.43
N GLY A 184 3.75 29.73 -6.82
CA GLY A 184 5.18 29.72 -7.15
C GLY A 184 6.12 29.60 -5.95
N ILE A 185 5.60 29.27 -4.76
CA ILE A 185 6.40 29.05 -3.56
C ILE A 185 7.09 27.68 -3.66
N THR A 186 8.38 27.65 -3.36
CA THR A 186 9.18 26.41 -3.34
C THR A 186 9.39 25.94 -1.91
N HIS A 187 9.39 24.62 -1.72
CA HIS A 187 9.54 24.00 -0.40
C HIS A 187 10.72 23.04 -0.34
N ASN A 188 11.31 22.96 0.85
CA ASN A 188 12.31 21.95 1.16
C ASN A 188 11.64 20.57 1.36
N GLN A 189 12.41 19.53 1.04
CA GLN A 189 12.00 18.15 1.25
C GLN A 189 11.82 17.85 2.74
N ILE A 190 10.68 17.25 3.09
CA ILE A 190 10.43 16.64 4.39
C ILE A 190 10.52 15.13 4.22
N ASN A 191 11.19 14.44 5.14
CA ASN A 191 11.27 12.98 5.16
C ASN A 191 10.74 12.48 6.50
N PHE A 192 9.71 11.64 6.49
CA PHE A 192 9.22 11.04 7.74
C PHE A 192 9.17 9.53 7.66
N ALA A 193 9.56 8.87 8.75
CA ALA A 193 9.46 7.42 8.86
C ALA A 193 8.15 7.02 9.55
N CYS A 194 7.50 5.99 9.03
CA CYS A 194 6.38 5.34 9.69
C CYS A 194 6.80 3.91 10.06
N ASP A 195 6.96 3.67 11.36
CA ASP A 195 7.33 2.38 11.92
C ASP A 195 6.15 1.73 12.63
N GLU A 196 6.15 0.39 12.69
CA GLU A 196 5.06 -0.40 13.27
C GLU A 196 3.67 -0.08 12.68
N TRP A 197 3.60 0.15 11.36
CA TRP A 197 2.36 0.52 10.64
C TRP A 197 1.16 -0.36 10.99
N LYS A 198 1.34 -1.67 11.12
CA LYS A 198 0.26 -2.60 11.51
C LYS A 198 -0.42 -2.22 12.82
N LEU A 199 0.35 -1.70 13.80
CA LEU A 199 -0.20 -1.24 15.06
C LEU A 199 -0.93 0.09 14.89
N ILE A 200 -0.41 1.00 14.08
CA ILE A 200 -1.06 2.28 13.79
C ILE A 200 -2.40 2.04 13.08
N ASN A 201 -2.37 1.33 11.95
CA ASN A 201 -3.54 1.03 11.13
C ASN A 201 -4.65 0.30 11.92
N LYS A 202 -4.28 -0.59 12.85
CA LYS A 202 -5.24 -1.31 13.69
C LYS A 202 -5.96 -0.39 14.70
N ASN A 203 -5.28 0.61 15.25
CA ASN A 203 -5.78 1.40 16.38
C ASN A 203 -6.19 2.83 16.01
N VAL A 204 -5.85 3.28 14.79
CA VAL A 204 -6.21 4.60 14.27
C VAL A 204 -7.12 4.41 13.06
N PRO A 205 -8.45 4.51 13.21
CA PRO A 205 -9.41 4.18 12.15
C PRO A 205 -9.21 4.97 10.86
N SER A 206 -8.78 6.24 10.95
CA SER A 206 -8.55 7.09 9.78
C SER A 206 -7.18 6.91 9.14
N ALA A 207 -6.25 6.20 9.78
CA ALA A 207 -4.86 6.17 9.33
C ALA A 207 -4.72 5.61 7.92
N LYS A 208 -5.47 4.54 7.59
CA LYS A 208 -5.43 3.90 6.28
C LYS A 208 -5.72 4.87 5.14
N GLU A 209 -6.86 5.57 5.21
CA GLU A 209 -7.28 6.49 4.16
C GLU A 209 -6.35 7.70 4.06
N VAL A 210 -5.94 8.27 5.20
CA VAL A 210 -4.98 9.38 5.23
C VAL A 210 -3.63 8.98 4.63
N MET A 211 -3.14 7.77 4.95
CA MET A 211 -1.87 7.28 4.42
C MET A 211 -1.93 7.01 2.92
N LYS A 212 -3.06 6.52 2.39
CA LYS A 212 -3.25 6.37 0.94
C LYS A 212 -3.15 7.71 0.22
N ASP A 213 -3.85 8.72 0.71
CA ASP A 213 -3.77 10.07 0.15
C ASP A 213 -2.33 10.59 0.15
N ILE A 214 -1.61 10.40 1.27
CA ILE A 214 -0.20 10.77 1.38
C ILE A 214 0.63 10.03 0.31
N ILE A 215 0.47 8.72 0.15
CA ILE A 215 1.27 7.94 -0.82
C ILE A 215 1.04 8.40 -2.26
N ILE A 216 -0.19 8.79 -2.60
CA ILE A 216 -0.55 9.22 -3.96
C ILE A 216 -0.05 10.64 -4.25
N VAL A 217 -0.23 11.55 -3.29
CA VAL A 217 -0.22 13.00 -3.53
C VAL A 217 1.02 13.68 -2.91
N ALA A 218 1.67 13.10 -1.89
CA ALA A 218 2.73 13.80 -1.16
C ALA A 218 4.02 14.04 -1.97
N ARG A 219 4.20 13.33 -3.10
CA ARG A 219 5.34 13.48 -4.00
C ARG A 219 5.56 14.92 -4.44
N ASP A 220 4.55 15.57 -5.02
CA ASP A 220 4.75 16.92 -5.57
C ASP A 220 4.88 17.96 -4.45
N ALA A 221 4.23 17.71 -3.30
CA ALA A 221 4.36 18.53 -2.09
C ALA A 221 5.73 18.42 -1.39
N LYS A 222 6.72 17.73 -1.97
CA LYS A 222 8.06 17.51 -1.41
C LYS A 222 8.02 16.89 -0.01
N ILE A 223 7.13 15.91 0.18
CA ILE A 223 7.00 15.13 1.41
C ILE A 223 7.25 13.65 1.07
N ARG A 224 8.22 13.04 1.73
CA ARG A 224 8.61 11.64 1.53
C ARG A 224 8.26 10.80 2.75
N LEU A 225 7.48 9.75 2.51
CA LEU A 225 7.28 8.66 3.44
C LEU A 225 8.43 7.64 3.32
N ILE A 226 8.96 7.22 4.47
CA ILE A 226 9.83 6.05 4.61
C ILE A 226 9.08 4.99 5.43
N ALA A 227 8.61 3.97 4.75
CA ALA A 227 7.67 2.99 5.29
C ALA A 227 8.42 1.71 5.71
N LEU A 228 8.38 1.33 6.99
CA LEU A 228 9.03 0.11 7.47
C LEU A 228 8.04 -1.07 7.51
N ALA A 229 8.32 -2.12 6.75
CA ALA A 229 7.51 -3.33 6.67
C ALA A 229 8.24 -4.59 7.15
N GLN A 230 7.45 -5.51 7.72
CA GLN A 230 7.92 -6.84 8.13
C GLN A 230 7.73 -7.91 7.04
N GLY A 231 7.16 -7.58 5.88
CA GLY A 231 6.95 -8.51 4.76
C GLY A 231 6.60 -7.79 3.46
N GLU A 232 6.67 -8.52 2.35
CA GLU A 232 6.43 -7.99 1.00
C GLU A 232 4.95 -7.82 0.64
N ASN A 233 4.05 -8.60 1.26
CA ASN A 233 2.65 -8.58 0.87
C ASN A 233 2.02 -7.19 1.08
N VAL A 234 1.38 -6.66 0.04
CA VAL A 234 0.54 -5.45 0.05
C VAL A 234 -0.55 -5.48 1.14
N ALA A 235 -1.02 -6.69 1.48
CA ALA A 235 -1.90 -6.96 2.63
C ALA A 235 -1.34 -6.45 3.97
N THR A 236 -0.03 -6.50 4.13
CA THR A 236 0.69 -6.00 5.32
C THR A 236 0.47 -4.49 5.52
N TRP A 237 0.21 -3.77 4.43
CA TRP A 237 -0.06 -2.33 4.41
C TRP A 237 -1.55 -2.00 4.44
N GLY A 238 -2.42 -3.00 4.25
CA GLY A 238 -3.85 -2.79 4.06
C GLY A 238 -4.20 -2.16 2.72
N LEU A 239 -3.29 -2.23 1.73
CA LEU A 239 -3.46 -1.72 0.36
C LEU A 239 -3.88 -2.85 -0.60
N GLU A 240 -4.67 -3.80 -0.11
CA GLU A 240 -5.14 -4.94 -0.88
C GLU A 240 -6.02 -4.46 -2.04
N GLY A 241 -5.66 -4.82 -3.26
CA GLY A 241 -6.40 -4.46 -4.47
C GLY A 241 -5.95 -3.18 -5.18
N GLU A 242 -4.94 -2.48 -4.66
CA GLU A 242 -4.45 -1.21 -5.22
C GLU A 242 -2.99 -1.34 -5.69
N SER A 243 -2.79 -2.03 -6.82
CA SER A 243 -1.46 -2.25 -7.43
C SER A 243 -0.73 -0.93 -7.72
N ASP A 244 -1.48 0.11 -8.07
CA ASP A 244 -0.94 1.42 -8.45
C ASP A 244 -0.18 2.09 -7.29
N LEU A 245 -0.55 1.80 -6.04
CA LEU A 245 0.16 2.33 -4.88
C LEU A 245 1.53 1.70 -4.65
N GLU A 246 1.75 0.48 -5.16
CA GLU A 246 3.07 -0.14 -5.08
C GLU A 246 4.10 0.60 -5.95
N GLU A 247 3.66 1.16 -7.08
CA GLU A 247 4.49 1.93 -8.00
C GLU A 247 4.96 3.27 -7.40
N CYS A 248 4.26 3.77 -6.38
CA CYS A 248 4.66 4.96 -5.63
C CYS A 248 5.88 4.71 -4.72
N PHE A 249 6.28 3.46 -4.50
CA PHE A 249 7.40 3.12 -3.63
C PHE A 249 8.62 2.60 -4.38
N THR A 250 9.78 3.15 -4.05
CA THR A 250 11.06 2.46 -4.24
C THR A 250 11.23 1.44 -3.12
N THR A 251 11.42 0.18 -3.47
CA THR A 251 11.48 -0.91 -2.49
C THR A 251 12.91 -1.31 -2.17
N VAL A 252 13.30 -1.13 -0.90
CA VAL A 252 14.56 -1.61 -0.32
C VAL A 252 14.31 -2.96 0.35
N ARG A 253 14.96 -4.02 -0.13
CA ARG A 253 14.84 -5.39 0.39
C ARG A 253 16.11 -5.80 1.11
N PHE A 254 15.97 -6.39 2.30
CA PHE A 254 17.06 -6.89 3.13
C PHE A 254 17.09 -8.41 3.26
N GLY A 255 18.30 -8.96 3.30
CA GLY A 255 18.55 -10.36 3.66
C GLY A 255 17.85 -11.32 2.70
N ASP A 256 17.14 -12.29 3.25
CA ASP A 256 16.43 -13.32 2.46
C ASP A 256 15.46 -12.72 1.43
N PHE A 257 14.82 -11.58 1.72
CA PHE A 257 13.94 -10.93 0.74
C PHE A 257 14.70 -10.41 -0.48
N ALA A 258 15.93 -9.92 -0.31
CA ALA A 258 16.78 -9.51 -1.42
C ALA A 258 17.20 -10.72 -2.26
N LEU A 259 17.61 -11.81 -1.60
CA LEU A 259 18.01 -13.05 -2.25
C LEU A 259 16.86 -13.68 -3.04
N ASP A 260 15.68 -13.78 -2.43
CA ASP A 260 14.52 -14.40 -3.06
C ASP A 260 13.98 -13.56 -4.23
N TYR A 261 14.00 -12.23 -4.10
CA TYR A 261 13.69 -11.33 -5.20
C TYR A 261 14.68 -11.47 -6.36
N CYS A 262 15.99 -11.49 -6.07
CA CYS A 262 17.02 -11.70 -7.10
C CYS A 262 16.88 -13.05 -7.82
N LYS A 263 16.60 -14.13 -7.08
CA LYS A 263 16.31 -15.44 -7.68
C LYS A 263 15.07 -15.38 -8.58
N GLY A 264 14.03 -14.68 -8.14
CA GLY A 264 12.83 -14.43 -8.92
C GLY A 264 13.15 -13.74 -10.24
N LEU A 265 13.90 -12.63 -10.20
CA LEU A 265 14.35 -11.92 -11.39
C LEU A 265 15.17 -12.81 -12.32
N ARG A 266 16.19 -13.51 -11.80
CA ARG A 266 17.01 -14.44 -12.57
C ARG A 266 16.16 -15.48 -13.30
N ASN A 267 15.20 -16.08 -12.60
CA ASN A 267 14.37 -17.16 -13.14
C ASN A 267 13.32 -16.68 -14.19
N GLN A 268 13.12 -15.37 -14.35
CA GLN A 268 12.26 -14.82 -15.42
C GLN A 268 12.94 -14.87 -16.78
N TYR A 269 14.27 -15.01 -16.82
CA TYR A 269 15.06 -14.97 -18.04
C TYR A 269 15.54 -16.37 -18.45
N ARG A 270 15.84 -16.53 -19.75
CA ARG A 270 16.41 -17.77 -20.27
C ARG A 270 17.84 -17.96 -19.79
N LYS A 271 18.26 -19.20 -19.53
CA LYS A 271 19.57 -19.52 -18.91
C LYS A 271 20.79 -19.03 -19.71
N ASP A 272 20.61 -18.85 -21.01
CA ASP A 272 21.62 -18.40 -21.98
C ASP A 272 21.58 -16.88 -22.25
N SER A 273 20.65 -16.15 -21.63
CA SER A 273 20.54 -14.68 -21.79
C SER A 273 21.53 -13.92 -20.92
N ASP A 274 21.92 -12.74 -21.38
CA ASP A 274 22.79 -11.82 -20.65
C ASP A 274 22.17 -11.40 -19.32
N GLU A 275 20.85 -11.24 -19.25
CA GLU A 275 20.13 -10.91 -18.01
C GLU A 275 20.20 -12.04 -17.00
N PHE A 276 20.07 -13.30 -17.44
CA PHE A 276 20.22 -14.44 -16.53
C PHE A 276 21.63 -14.51 -15.96
N LEU A 277 22.66 -14.29 -16.79
CA LEU A 277 24.06 -14.25 -16.36
C LEU A 277 24.29 -13.08 -15.40
N TYR A 278 23.76 -11.90 -15.71
CA TYR A 278 23.83 -10.72 -14.85
C TYR A 278 23.21 -10.99 -13.46
N TYR A 279 21.95 -11.43 -13.39
CA TYR A 279 21.30 -11.69 -12.11
C TYR A 279 21.89 -12.90 -11.38
N SER A 280 22.57 -13.82 -12.08
CA SER A 280 23.36 -14.87 -11.44
C SER A 280 24.60 -14.30 -10.74
N ALA A 281 25.31 -13.36 -11.39
CA ALA A 281 26.43 -12.65 -10.79
C ALA A 281 25.97 -11.79 -9.59
N VAL A 282 24.86 -11.06 -9.73
CA VAL A 282 24.24 -10.29 -8.64
C VAL A 282 23.87 -11.20 -7.47
N LEU A 283 23.26 -12.37 -7.73
CA LEU A 283 22.89 -13.30 -6.67
C LEU A 283 24.12 -13.80 -5.89
N ASN A 284 25.20 -14.14 -6.59
CA ASN A 284 26.45 -14.57 -5.97
C ASN A 284 27.05 -13.46 -5.08
N GLU A 285 26.99 -12.22 -5.54
CA GLU A 285 27.41 -11.05 -4.78
C GLU A 285 26.52 -10.82 -3.55
N LEU A 286 25.20 -10.95 -3.66
CA LEU A 286 24.32 -10.83 -2.50
C LEU A 286 24.60 -11.93 -1.47
N VAL A 287 24.89 -13.16 -1.92
CA VAL A 287 25.30 -14.24 -1.00
C VAL A 287 26.63 -13.91 -0.31
N SER A 288 27.58 -13.29 -1.01
CA SER A 288 28.89 -12.89 -0.44
C SER A 288 28.74 -11.82 0.66
N GLN A 289 27.76 -10.93 0.54
CA GLN A 289 27.42 -9.91 1.54
C GLN A 289 26.73 -10.46 2.80
N GLY A 290 26.27 -11.71 2.77
CA GLY A 290 25.65 -12.39 3.90
C GLY A 290 24.36 -11.73 4.38
N PHE A 291 24.20 -11.58 5.71
CA PHE A 291 22.94 -11.14 6.31
C PHE A 291 22.53 -9.69 5.99
N ARG A 292 23.48 -8.87 5.53
CA ARG A 292 23.26 -7.46 5.16
C ARG A 292 23.04 -7.25 3.67
N CYS A 293 22.93 -8.32 2.89
CA CYS A 293 22.65 -8.20 1.47
C CYS A 293 21.37 -7.39 1.23
N CYS A 294 21.43 -6.52 0.23
CA CYS A 294 20.42 -5.52 -0.03
C CYS A 294 20.17 -5.35 -1.52
N MET A 295 18.90 -5.21 -1.89
CA MET A 295 18.49 -4.78 -3.23
C MET A 295 17.57 -3.57 -3.14
N ILE A 296 17.72 -2.65 -4.08
CA ILE A 296 16.85 -1.49 -4.26
C ILE A 296 16.23 -1.64 -5.64
N ASP A 297 14.92 -1.90 -5.64
CA ASP A 297 14.19 -2.39 -6.80
C ASP A 297 14.97 -3.52 -7.49
N ARG A 298 15.47 -3.31 -8.71
CA ARG A 298 16.17 -4.33 -9.51
C ARG A 298 17.69 -4.30 -9.37
N LEU A 299 18.25 -3.37 -8.59
CA LEU A 299 19.69 -3.18 -8.46
C LEU A 299 20.19 -3.71 -7.10
N PRO A 300 21.36 -4.38 -7.05
CA PRO A 300 22.01 -4.65 -5.77
C PRO A 300 22.51 -3.35 -5.12
N ALA A 301 22.58 -3.31 -3.80
CA ALA A 301 23.08 -2.16 -3.05
C ALA A 301 24.04 -2.61 -1.95
N LYS A 302 25.09 -1.82 -1.69
CA LYS A 302 26.05 -2.08 -0.61
C LYS A 302 25.73 -1.19 0.58
N VAL A 303 25.08 -1.76 1.59
CA VAL A 303 24.80 -1.06 2.84
C VAL A 303 26.11 -0.90 3.61
N PRO A 304 26.50 0.32 4.02
CA PRO A 304 27.73 0.53 4.75
C PRO A 304 27.72 -0.18 6.11
N ASP A 305 28.90 -0.40 6.69
CA ASP A 305 28.95 -0.97 8.03
C ASP A 305 28.47 0.03 9.09
N LEU A 306 27.26 -0.19 9.59
CA LEU A 306 26.61 0.66 10.59
C LEU A 306 26.95 0.30 12.04
N SER A 307 27.89 -0.62 12.28
CA SER A 307 28.21 -1.11 13.64
C SER A 307 28.80 0.00 14.53
N ASN A 308 29.60 0.90 13.94
CA ASN A 308 30.19 2.06 14.61
C ASN A 308 29.52 3.39 14.24
N TRP A 309 28.55 3.37 13.32
CA TRP A 309 27.80 4.56 12.96
C TRP A 309 27.05 5.08 14.18
N GLN A 310 26.97 6.39 14.34
CA GLN A 310 26.19 7.06 15.36
C GLN A 310 25.21 8.00 14.64
N PRO A 311 23.94 8.07 15.08
CA PRO A 311 23.01 9.03 14.51
C PRO A 311 23.58 10.43 14.63
N GLY A 312 23.52 11.18 13.54
CA GLY A 312 23.97 12.56 13.45
C GLY A 312 23.29 13.39 14.52
N ASN A 313 24.00 14.42 14.99
CA ASN A 313 23.36 15.44 15.81
C ASN A 313 22.26 16.10 14.99
N LYS A 314 21.08 16.33 15.59
CA LYS A 314 20.00 17.09 14.96
C LYS A 314 20.60 18.33 14.31
N ALA A 315 20.36 18.50 13.01
CA ALA A 315 20.46 19.83 12.43
C ALA A 315 19.49 20.71 13.21
N VAL A 316 20.02 21.68 13.98
CA VAL A 316 19.20 22.66 14.67
C VAL A 316 18.40 23.37 13.58
N ALA A 317 17.11 23.07 13.47
CA ALA A 317 16.21 23.80 12.62
C ALA A 317 16.20 25.25 13.13
N ILE A 318 16.93 26.13 12.44
CA ILE A 318 16.80 27.57 12.62
C ILE A 318 15.43 27.93 12.09
N GLY A 319 14.42 27.87 12.97
CA GLY A 319 13.02 28.02 12.58
C GLY A 319 12.09 27.36 13.59
N HIS A 320 12.25 27.68 14.87
CA HIS A 320 11.24 27.38 15.87
C HIS A 320 9.99 28.21 15.52
N VAL A 321 9.05 27.62 14.78
CA VAL A 321 7.68 28.15 14.71
C VAL A 321 7.08 27.86 16.08
N ASN A 322 7.19 28.84 16.97
CA ASN A 322 6.49 28.82 18.25
C ASN A 322 5.01 28.57 18.00
N GLY A 323 4.48 27.60 18.73
CA GLY A 323 3.07 27.26 18.72
C GLY A 323 2.22 28.50 18.89
N ASN A 324 1.41 28.77 17.87
CA ASN A 324 0.12 29.41 17.98
C ASN A 324 -0.78 28.74 16.94
N TYR A 325 -1.28 27.56 17.31
CA TYR A 325 -2.33 26.83 16.60
C TYR A 325 -3.70 27.52 16.75
N SER A 326 -3.75 28.85 16.75
CA SER A 326 -5.03 29.59 16.61
C SER A 326 -5.43 29.75 15.14
N VAL A 327 -4.51 29.49 14.21
CA VAL A 327 -4.74 29.68 12.77
C VAL A 327 -5.49 28.48 12.16
N VAL A 328 -5.37 27.28 12.72
CA VAL A 328 -6.12 26.09 12.25
C VAL A 328 -7.60 26.22 12.58
N ASP A 329 -7.92 26.64 13.82
CA ASP A 329 -9.30 26.99 14.20
C ASP A 329 -9.80 28.22 13.43
N GLN A 330 -8.94 29.20 13.12
CA GLN A 330 -9.33 30.36 12.30
C GLN A 330 -9.51 30.04 10.81
N LEU A 331 -8.74 29.15 10.20
CA LEU A 331 -8.96 28.74 8.80
C LEU A 331 -10.20 27.86 8.68
N GLN A 332 -10.42 26.97 9.65
CA GLN A 332 -11.60 26.11 9.67
C GLN A 332 -12.87 26.93 9.96
N SER A 333 -12.79 27.95 10.83
CA SER A 333 -13.89 28.91 11.05
C SER A 333 -14.03 29.94 9.92
N GLN A 334 -12.99 30.31 9.18
CA GLN A 334 -13.09 31.17 7.99
C GLN A 334 -13.66 30.42 6.78
N LEU A 335 -13.35 29.13 6.62
CA LEU A 335 -13.98 28.27 5.62
C LEU A 335 -15.45 28.00 5.96
N GLN A 336 -15.80 27.86 7.24
CA GLN A 336 -17.20 27.78 7.69
C GLN A 336 -17.93 29.13 7.61
N ALA A 337 -17.27 30.26 7.85
CA ALA A 337 -17.83 31.60 7.76
C ALA A 337 -18.05 32.06 6.29
N LYS A 338 -17.20 31.63 5.35
CA LYS A 338 -17.41 31.87 3.91
C LYS A 338 -18.54 31.02 3.31
N SER A 339 -18.97 29.95 3.97
CA SER A 339 -20.11 29.12 3.55
C SER A 339 -21.46 29.54 4.14
N GLN A 340 -21.54 30.58 4.98
CA GLN A 340 -22.80 31.08 5.52
C GLN A 340 -23.34 32.26 4.72
N LYS A 341 -24.28 31.98 3.79
CA LYS A 341 -25.29 32.96 3.37
C LYS A 341 -26.22 33.27 4.55
N PRO A 342 -26.80 34.49 4.65
CA PRO A 342 -27.50 34.95 5.85
C PRO A 342 -28.72 34.09 6.19
N GLN A 343 -28.72 33.52 7.40
CA GLN A 343 -29.88 32.84 7.97
C GLN A 343 -30.98 33.85 8.30
N LYS A 344 -32.16 33.67 7.68
CA LYS A 344 -33.42 34.15 8.21
C LYS A 344 -33.78 33.31 9.45
N THR A 345 -34.13 34.02 10.51
CA THR A 345 -34.57 33.51 11.80
C THR A 345 -35.82 32.63 11.68
N THR A 346 -35.73 31.37 12.09
CA THR A 346 -36.91 30.60 12.52
C THR A 346 -36.53 29.70 13.69
N GLN A 347 -37.38 29.71 14.72
CA GLN A 347 -37.23 29.04 16.01
C GLN A 347 -37.05 27.53 15.89
N ASN A 348 -36.18 26.98 16.73
CA ASN A 348 -36.01 25.55 16.96
C ASN A 348 -37.25 24.95 17.66
N GLN A 349 -37.93 24.02 17.00
CA GLN A 349 -38.61 22.90 17.65
C GLN A 349 -37.91 21.62 17.22
N GLY A 350 -37.59 20.77 18.20
CA GLY A 350 -36.80 19.55 17.99
C GLY A 350 -37.49 18.57 17.05
N PHE A 351 -36.71 17.91 16.20
CA PHE A 351 -37.20 16.88 15.31
C PHE A 351 -36.56 15.52 15.63
N GLN A 352 -37.44 14.57 15.92
CA GLN A 352 -37.17 13.13 15.92
C GLN A 352 -36.90 12.64 14.49
N PRO A 353 -36.24 11.48 14.31
CA PRO A 353 -36.05 10.89 13.00
C PRO A 353 -37.39 10.49 12.38
N GLU A 354 -37.75 11.10 11.25
CA GLU A 354 -38.91 10.70 10.46
C GLU A 354 -38.65 9.35 9.77
N THR A 355 -39.50 8.39 10.11
CA THR A 355 -39.68 7.14 9.37
C THR A 355 -40.22 7.43 7.97
N ALA A 356 -39.59 6.82 6.96
CA ALA A 356 -40.03 6.91 5.57
C ALA A 356 -41.50 6.47 5.42
N PRO A 357 -42.34 7.23 4.69
CA PRO A 357 -43.66 6.76 4.29
C PRO A 357 -43.52 5.78 3.13
N THR A 358 -43.90 4.54 3.38
CA THR A 358 -44.42 3.62 2.36
C THR A 358 -45.76 4.15 1.82
N ASP A 359 -45.97 3.95 0.52
CA ASP A 359 -47.22 4.14 -0.22
C ASP A 359 -47.60 5.58 -0.60
N GLY A 360 -46.83 6.12 -1.56
CA GLY A 360 -47.24 7.21 -2.44
C GLY A 360 -46.79 6.91 -3.86
N ALA A 361 -47.65 7.16 -4.85
CA ALA A 361 -47.38 6.92 -6.26
C ALA A 361 -45.98 7.43 -6.68
N ILE A 362 -45.26 6.62 -7.48
CA ILE A 362 -43.93 6.92 -7.99
C ILE A 362 -43.94 8.32 -8.61
N SER A 363 -43.42 9.31 -7.88
CA SER A 363 -43.13 10.62 -8.44
C SER A 363 -42.12 10.41 -9.57
N ASP A 364 -42.36 11.01 -10.74
CA ASP A 364 -41.42 11.00 -11.86
C ASP A 364 -39.99 11.24 -11.32
N PRO A 365 -39.06 10.27 -11.51
CA PRO A 365 -37.69 10.37 -11.00
C PRO A 365 -37.01 11.68 -11.42
N LYS A 366 -37.37 12.23 -12.59
CA LYS A 366 -36.86 13.52 -13.06
C LYS A 366 -37.28 14.68 -12.17
N GLN A 367 -38.52 14.68 -11.69
CA GLN A 367 -39.06 15.72 -10.81
C GLN A 367 -38.49 15.60 -9.38
N ALA A 368 -38.24 14.38 -8.91
CA ALA A 368 -37.57 14.12 -7.64
C ALA A 368 -36.09 14.59 -7.67
N VAL A 369 -35.38 14.33 -8.77
CA VAL A 369 -34.01 14.83 -8.98
C VAL A 369 -33.98 16.36 -9.04
N LYS A 370 -34.90 16.99 -9.80
CA LYS A 370 -35.02 18.46 -9.85
C LYS A 370 -35.21 19.05 -8.45
N SER A 371 -36.17 18.53 -7.69
CA SER A 371 -36.49 19.01 -6.34
C SER A 371 -35.31 18.86 -5.38
N ALA A 372 -34.53 17.77 -5.50
CA ALA A 372 -33.34 17.55 -4.68
C ALA A 372 -32.20 18.52 -5.05
N ILE A 373 -31.99 18.80 -6.33
CA ILE A 373 -31.00 19.77 -6.79
C ILE A 373 -31.39 21.20 -6.38
N ASP A 374 -32.66 21.57 -6.52
CA ASP A 374 -33.20 22.86 -6.07
C ASP A 374 -33.05 23.04 -4.54
N ALA A 375 -33.06 21.93 -3.79
CA ALA A 375 -32.77 21.90 -2.36
C ALA A 375 -31.25 21.90 -2.02
N GLY A 376 -30.37 22.04 -3.01
CA GLY A 376 -28.92 22.12 -2.85
C GLY A 376 -28.21 20.78 -2.71
N ARG A 377 -28.85 19.66 -3.09
CA ARG A 377 -28.18 18.35 -3.12
C ARG A 377 -27.33 18.19 -4.38
N SER A 378 -26.20 17.50 -4.25
CA SER A 378 -25.32 17.21 -5.39
C SER A 378 -25.91 16.14 -6.32
N VAL A 379 -25.44 16.10 -7.57
CA VAL A 379 -25.77 15.06 -8.55
C VAL A 379 -25.45 13.66 -8.00
N ASP A 380 -24.31 13.52 -7.31
CA ASP A 380 -23.89 12.26 -6.71
C ASP A 380 -24.83 11.78 -5.60
N TRP A 381 -25.38 12.73 -4.83
CA TRP A 381 -26.38 12.40 -3.82
C TRP A 381 -27.66 11.89 -4.49
N CYS A 382 -28.11 12.56 -5.56
CA CYS A 382 -29.31 12.18 -6.29
C CYS A 382 -29.18 10.79 -6.92
N ALA A 383 -28.03 10.49 -7.55
CA ALA A 383 -27.74 9.19 -8.16
C ALA A 383 -27.79 8.01 -7.18
N LYS A 384 -27.58 8.26 -5.87
CA LYS A 384 -27.59 7.24 -4.83
C LYS A 384 -28.91 7.11 -4.09
N ASN A 385 -29.69 8.18 -4.00
CA ASN A 385 -30.80 8.28 -3.06
C ASN A 385 -32.17 8.50 -3.71
N VAL A 386 -32.25 8.85 -5.00
CA VAL A 386 -33.54 9.02 -5.67
C VAL A 386 -34.04 7.68 -6.21
N PRO A 387 -35.17 7.16 -5.69
CA PRO A 387 -35.73 5.90 -6.15
C PRO A 387 -36.23 6.03 -7.61
N GLY A 388 -36.08 4.95 -8.38
CA GLY A 388 -36.50 4.88 -9.79
C GLY A 388 -35.42 5.26 -10.82
N LEU A 389 -34.20 5.60 -10.38
CA LEU A 389 -33.03 5.73 -11.26
C LEU A 389 -32.44 4.36 -11.65
N PRO A 390 -31.65 4.29 -12.75
CA PRO A 390 -30.93 3.07 -13.14
C PRO A 390 -30.09 2.49 -11.98
N GLY A 391 -30.08 1.16 -11.85
CA GLY A 391 -29.48 0.48 -10.69
C GLY A 391 -27.95 0.55 -10.56
N ASN A 392 -27.24 1.07 -11.57
CA ASN A 392 -25.80 1.35 -11.45
C ASN A 392 -25.56 2.87 -11.36
N TYR A 393 -24.61 3.26 -10.50
CA TYR A 393 -24.34 4.67 -10.17
C TYR A 393 -23.94 5.51 -11.40
N TYR A 394 -23.10 4.97 -12.29
CA TYR A 394 -22.61 5.71 -13.47
C TYR A 394 -23.73 6.01 -14.48
N SER A 395 -24.64 5.07 -14.71
CA SER A 395 -25.81 5.25 -15.57
C SER A 395 -26.83 6.21 -14.95
N ALA A 396 -27.03 6.15 -13.63
CA ALA A 396 -27.88 7.11 -12.93
C ALA A 396 -27.32 8.55 -13.02
N ARG A 397 -26.01 8.71 -12.82
CA ARG A 397 -25.33 10.00 -12.93
C ARG A 397 -25.39 10.57 -14.35
N ALA A 398 -25.06 9.77 -15.37
CA ALA A 398 -25.12 10.20 -16.77
C ALA A 398 -26.53 10.66 -17.18
N LEU A 399 -27.57 9.95 -16.73
CA LEU A 399 -28.97 10.32 -16.97
C LEU A 399 -29.35 11.65 -16.31
N ILE A 400 -28.88 11.90 -15.09
CA ILE A 400 -29.10 13.18 -14.39
C ILE A 400 -28.39 14.32 -15.12
N GLU A 401 -27.14 14.11 -15.54
CA GLU A 401 -26.36 15.10 -16.30
C GLU A 401 -27.04 15.41 -17.65
N GLU A 402 -27.58 14.41 -18.34
CA GLU A 402 -28.39 14.59 -19.55
C GLU A 402 -29.64 15.42 -19.28
N TRP A 403 -30.36 15.17 -18.18
CA TRP A 403 -31.52 15.97 -17.81
C TRP A 403 -31.16 17.43 -17.50
N MET A 404 -30.01 17.66 -16.86
CA MET A 404 -29.53 19.02 -16.58
C MET A 404 -29.14 19.76 -17.87
N GLN A 405 -28.58 19.07 -18.86
CA GLN A 405 -28.25 19.64 -20.17
C GLN A 405 -29.49 19.92 -21.02
N GLY A 406 -30.54 19.11 -20.86
CA GLY A 406 -31.82 19.23 -21.57
C GLY A 406 -32.79 20.28 -21.02
N THR A 407 -32.37 21.11 -20.07
CA THR A 407 -33.22 22.05 -19.30
C THR A 407 -34.22 21.33 -18.38
N ILE A 408 -33.73 20.99 -17.17
CA ILE A 408 -34.57 20.89 -15.97
C ILE A 408 -35.02 22.28 -15.55
#